data_AF-A0A1G7GCM5-F1
#
_entry.id   AF-A0A1G7GCM5-F1
#
_cell.length_a   1.000
_cell.length_b   1.000
_cell.length_c   1.000
_cell.angle_alpha   90.00
_cell.angle_beta   90.00
_cell.angle_gamma   90.00
#
_symmetry.space_group_name_H-M   'P 1'
#
loop_
_entity.id
_entity.type
_entity.pdbx_description
1 polymer ?
#
loop_
_entity_poly.entity_id
_entity_poly.type
_entity_poly.pdbx_seq_one_letter_code
_entity_poly.pdbx_strand_id
1 'polypeptide(L)'
;MTASTTFGLSSEARNLQWLLTNLVEEVPGILSVAVVSSDGLLLLSSDPGALAAARTAGGDTPAGPRGSSADLATVVSGIGSLTIGAAKLVGYGEVKHTMIAMEEGSLFVMSISDGSLLGVHGSADCDMSVVAYHMALFVGRAGHVLTPELRSELRQSLETEQPEPAGPGDPAGRPGAAR
;
A
#
# COMPACT_ATOMS: atom_id res chain seq x y z
N MET A 1 3.83 28.83 15.69
CA MET A 1 3.64 27.48 16.26
C MET A 1 2.20 27.05 15.96
N THR A 2 1.99 26.30 14.88
CA THR A 2 0.69 25.69 14.56
C THR A 2 0.93 24.21 14.43
N ALA A 3 0.55 23.46 15.46
CA ALA A 3 0.58 22.01 15.47
C ALA A 3 -0.44 21.51 14.42
N SER A 4 0.04 20.82 13.39
CA SER A 4 -0.83 19.95 12.59
C SER A 4 -1.16 18.75 13.45
N THR A 5 -2.39 18.69 13.96
CA THR A 5 -2.91 17.54 14.68
C THR A 5 -3.12 16.40 13.70
N THR A 6 -2.07 15.62 13.45
CA THR A 6 -2.22 14.22 13.03
C THR A 6 -3.09 13.57 14.11
N PHE A 7 -4.31 13.12 13.78
CA PHE A 7 -4.97 12.12 14.61
C PHE A 7 -4.02 10.92 14.65
N GLY A 8 -3.28 10.83 15.75
CA GLY A 8 -2.05 10.04 15.80
C GLY A 8 -2.38 8.58 15.63
N LEU A 9 -1.91 7.99 14.53
CA LEU A 9 -1.82 6.54 14.39
C LEU A 9 -1.38 5.92 15.72
N SER A 10 -2.06 4.84 16.10
CA SER A 10 -1.74 4.00 17.25
C SER A 10 -0.27 3.62 17.25
N SER A 11 0.23 3.26 18.43
CA SER A 11 1.59 2.74 18.58
C SER A 11 1.87 1.59 17.62
N GLU A 12 0.87 0.73 17.43
CA GLU A 12 0.87 -0.45 16.60
C GLU A 12 0.97 -0.07 15.11
N ALA A 13 0.16 0.87 14.64
CA ALA A 13 0.21 1.39 13.27
C ALA A 13 1.56 2.04 12.96
N ARG A 14 2.08 2.85 13.89
CA ARG A 14 3.38 3.51 13.74
C ARG A 14 4.54 2.52 13.75
N ASN A 15 4.47 1.50 14.60
CA ASN A 15 5.45 0.42 14.63
C ASN A 15 5.46 -0.36 13.31
N LEU A 16 4.29 -0.64 12.74
CA LEU A 16 4.20 -1.34 11.46
C LEU A 16 4.74 -0.48 10.30
N GLN A 17 4.42 0.81 10.27
CA GLN A 17 5.01 1.75 9.31
C GLN A 17 6.54 1.78 9.43
N TRP A 18 7.07 1.80 10.67
CA TRP A 18 8.51 1.77 10.91
C TRP A 18 9.16 0.46 10.43
N LEU A 19 8.54 -0.69 10.70
CA LEU A 19 9.02 -1.99 10.19
C LEU A 19 9.07 -2.03 8.66
N LEU A 20 8.11 -1.37 8.01
CA LEU A 20 8.04 -1.30 6.55
C LEU A 20 9.14 -0.40 6.00
N THR A 21 9.38 0.76 6.60
CA THR A 21 10.50 1.65 6.25
C THR A 21 11.85 0.95 6.42
N ASN A 22 12.06 0.25 7.54
CA ASN A 22 13.29 -0.49 7.77
C ASN A 22 13.54 -1.57 6.72
N LEU A 23 12.50 -2.24 6.22
CA LEU A 23 12.65 -3.24 5.17
C LEU A 23 13.29 -2.65 3.91
N VAL A 24 12.89 -1.42 3.54
CA VAL A 24 13.46 -0.70 2.39
C VAL A 24 14.89 -0.25 2.67
N GLU A 25 15.17 0.21 3.89
CA GLU A 25 16.51 0.71 4.27
C GLU A 25 17.54 -0.43 4.42
N GLU A 26 17.14 -1.59 4.94
CA GLU A 26 18.03 -2.71 5.24
C GLU A 26 18.33 -3.60 4.03
N VAL A 27 17.49 -3.57 2.98
CA VAL A 27 17.61 -4.46 1.82
C VAL A 27 17.93 -3.67 0.56
N PRO A 28 19.20 -3.68 0.11
CA PRO A 28 19.60 -3.03 -1.13
C PRO A 28 18.80 -3.53 -2.33
N GLY A 29 18.39 -2.59 -3.18
CA GLY A 29 17.65 -2.89 -4.41
C GLY A 29 16.13 -2.97 -4.24
N ILE A 30 15.58 -2.86 -3.02
CA ILE A 30 14.14 -2.61 -2.86
C ILE A 30 13.82 -1.18 -3.29
N LEU A 31 12.85 -1.03 -4.19
CA LEU A 31 12.39 0.24 -4.73
C LEU A 31 11.11 0.72 -4.03
N SER A 32 10.17 -0.18 -3.78
CA SER A 32 8.95 0.13 -3.02
C SER A 32 8.35 -1.09 -2.36
N VAL A 33 7.65 -0.85 -1.26
CA VAL A 33 6.96 -1.88 -0.46
C VAL A 33 5.55 -1.40 -0.14
N ALA A 34 4.60 -2.30 -0.21
CA ALA A 34 3.21 -2.05 0.14
C ALA A 34 2.63 -3.21 0.97
N VAL A 35 1.82 -2.87 1.98
CA VAL A 35 0.92 -3.82 2.64
C VAL A 35 -0.47 -3.59 2.08
N VAL A 36 -1.09 -4.67 1.61
CA VAL A 36 -2.38 -4.66 0.93
C VAL A 36 -3.34 -5.55 1.69
N SER A 37 -4.55 -5.06 1.90
CA SER A 37 -5.64 -5.83 2.48
C SER A 37 -6.09 -6.97 1.56
N SER A 38 -6.75 -7.98 2.11
CA SER A 38 -7.36 -9.08 1.35
C SER A 38 -8.42 -8.63 0.34
N ASP A 39 -9.03 -7.45 0.53
CA ASP A 39 -9.95 -6.81 -0.41
C ASP A 39 -9.25 -5.94 -1.47
N GLY A 40 -7.91 -5.91 -1.47
CA GLY A 40 -7.09 -5.19 -2.44
C GLY A 40 -6.80 -3.73 -2.11
N LEU A 41 -7.23 -3.23 -0.94
CA LEU A 41 -6.96 -1.87 -0.52
C LEU A 41 -5.53 -1.72 0.02
N LEU A 42 -4.84 -0.64 -0.38
CA LEU A 42 -3.55 -0.28 0.20
C LEU A 42 -3.73 0.06 1.69
N LEU A 43 -2.92 -0.53 2.57
CA LEU A 43 -2.92 -0.25 4.01
C LEU A 43 -1.71 0.59 4.42
N LEU A 44 -0.52 0.26 3.90
CA LEU A 44 0.72 0.97 4.15
C LEU A 44 1.60 0.98 2.90
N SER A 45 2.44 1.99 2.75
CA SER A 45 3.45 2.08 1.70
C SER A 45 4.73 2.73 2.21
N SER A 46 5.87 2.32 1.64
CA SER A 46 7.16 2.96 1.86
C SER A 46 7.31 4.28 1.11
N ASP A 47 6.50 4.50 0.08
CA ASP A 47 6.51 5.72 -0.72
C ASP A 47 5.47 6.73 -0.17
N PRO A 48 5.87 7.93 0.26
CA PRO A 48 4.93 8.96 0.74
C PRO A 48 3.97 9.45 -0.36
N GLY A 49 4.45 9.50 -1.61
CA GLY A 49 3.63 9.86 -2.78
C GLY A 49 2.62 8.77 -3.11
N ALA A 50 2.93 7.53 -2.76
CA ALA A 50 2.03 6.41 -2.94
C ALA A 50 0.78 6.47 -2.07
N LEU A 51 0.95 6.87 -0.81
CA LEU A 51 -0.16 7.09 0.11
C LEU A 51 -1.05 8.23 -0.41
N ALA A 52 -0.44 9.29 -0.97
CA ALA A 52 -1.15 10.41 -1.56
C ALA A 52 -1.97 10.04 -2.81
N ALA A 53 -1.43 9.19 -3.68
CA ALA A 53 -2.14 8.73 -4.87
C ALA A 53 -3.31 7.79 -4.54
N ALA A 54 -3.15 6.90 -3.54
CA ALA A 54 -4.25 6.06 -3.05
C ALA A 54 -5.40 6.90 -2.49
N ARG A 55 -5.11 8.05 -1.88
CA ARG A 55 -6.12 9.00 -1.40
C ARG A 55 -6.90 9.70 -2.52
N THR A 56 -6.31 9.92 -3.70
CA THR A 56 -6.96 10.65 -4.79
C THR A 56 -7.63 9.75 -5.84
N ALA A 57 -7.37 8.44 -5.82
CA ALA A 57 -7.91 7.46 -6.77
C ALA A 57 -9.46 7.29 -6.75
N GLY A 58 -10.17 8.02 -5.90
CA GLY A 58 -11.63 8.12 -5.90
C GLY A 58 -12.23 9.08 -6.96
N GLY A 59 -11.41 9.71 -7.82
CA GLY A 59 -11.88 10.61 -8.88
C GLY A 59 -11.05 10.53 -10.17
N ASP A 60 -11.74 10.57 -11.31
CA ASP A 60 -11.31 10.49 -12.73
C ASP A 60 -9.94 11.12 -13.08
N THR A 61 -8.84 10.51 -12.63
CA THR A 61 -7.48 10.88 -13.09
C THR A 61 -6.86 9.68 -13.79
N PRO A 62 -6.44 9.80 -15.06
CA PRO A 62 -5.78 8.70 -15.76
C PRO A 62 -4.43 8.43 -15.07
N ALA A 63 -4.29 7.28 -14.43
CA ALA A 63 -3.00 6.77 -13.97
C ALA A 63 -2.11 6.59 -15.20
N GLY A 64 -1.10 7.45 -15.35
CA GLY A 64 -0.15 7.37 -16.45
C GLY A 64 0.68 6.08 -16.38
N PRO A 65 1.27 5.61 -17.50
CA PRO A 65 1.87 4.27 -17.60
C PRO A 65 3.15 4.02 -16.78
N ARG A 66 3.55 4.96 -15.91
CA ARG A 66 4.81 4.94 -15.17
C ARG A 66 4.62 5.63 -13.81
N GLY A 67 4.34 4.84 -12.76
CA GLY A 67 4.59 5.25 -11.39
C GLY A 67 3.37 5.60 -10.52
N SER A 68 2.31 4.79 -10.53
CA SER A 68 1.31 4.83 -9.46
C SER A 68 1.47 3.63 -8.53
N SER A 69 1.49 3.87 -7.23
CA SER A 69 1.45 2.83 -6.20
C SER A 69 0.07 2.21 -5.99
N ALA A 70 -0.99 2.91 -6.43
CA ALA A 70 -2.32 2.33 -6.54
C ALA A 70 -2.29 1.17 -7.56
N ASP A 71 -1.35 1.19 -8.53
CA ASP A 71 -1.09 0.02 -9.37
C ASP A 71 -0.44 -1.12 -8.60
N LEU A 72 0.51 -0.84 -7.69
CA LEU A 72 1.18 -1.92 -6.94
C LEU A 72 0.21 -2.68 -6.04
N ALA A 73 -0.66 -1.98 -5.30
CA ALA A 73 -1.67 -2.64 -4.47
C ALA A 73 -2.63 -3.51 -5.28
N THR A 74 -3.11 -2.98 -6.42
CA THR A 74 -4.00 -3.68 -7.34
C THR A 74 -3.33 -4.92 -7.93
N VAL A 75 -2.08 -4.78 -8.41
CA VAL A 75 -1.30 -5.88 -8.99
C VAL A 75 -1.01 -6.96 -7.94
N VAL A 76 -0.60 -6.57 -6.73
CA VAL A 76 -0.33 -7.50 -5.62
C VAL A 76 -1.59 -8.28 -5.23
N SER A 77 -2.73 -7.60 -5.13
CA SER A 77 -4.02 -8.24 -4.84
C SER A 77 -4.45 -9.22 -5.94
N GLY A 78 -4.30 -8.83 -7.21
CA GLY A 78 -4.58 -9.69 -8.36
C GLY A 78 -3.71 -10.95 -8.38
N ILE A 79 -2.40 -10.80 -8.16
CA ILE A 79 -1.45 -11.91 -8.06
C ILE A 79 -1.80 -12.82 -6.88
N GLY A 80 -2.07 -12.26 -5.69
CA GLY A 80 -2.46 -13.02 -4.51
C GLY A 80 -3.71 -13.87 -4.79
N SER A 81 -4.73 -13.26 -5.38
CA SER A 81 -5.98 -13.95 -5.72
C SER A 81 -5.79 -15.08 -6.73
N LEU A 82 -5.02 -14.83 -7.81
CA LEU A 82 -4.73 -15.82 -8.84
C LEU A 82 -3.93 -17.00 -8.29
N THR A 83 -2.91 -16.73 -7.47
CA THR A 83 -2.04 -17.77 -6.91
C THR A 83 -2.76 -18.61 -5.86
N ILE A 84 -3.64 -18.02 -5.05
CA ILE A 84 -4.56 -18.77 -4.17
C ILE A 84 -5.47 -19.69 -4.98
N GLY A 85 -6.04 -19.19 -6.09
CA GLY A 85 -6.85 -20.00 -7.00
C GLY A 85 -6.06 -21.15 -7.62
N ALA A 86 -4.85 -20.88 -8.10
CA ALA A 86 -3.95 -21.88 -8.67
C ALA A 86 -3.61 -22.97 -7.64
N ALA A 87 -3.25 -22.58 -6.41
CA ALA A 87 -2.94 -23.49 -5.32
C ALA A 87 -4.09 -24.46 -5.00
N LYS A 88 -5.33 -23.96 -4.99
CA LYS A 88 -6.54 -24.79 -4.83
C LYS A 88 -6.74 -25.74 -6.01
N LEU A 89 -6.49 -25.28 -7.23
CA LEU A 89 -6.62 -26.09 -8.45
C LEU A 89 -5.61 -27.25 -8.46
N VAL A 90 -4.37 -26.99 -8.05
CA VAL A 90 -3.28 -27.99 -8.10
C VAL A 90 -3.18 -28.85 -6.83
N GLY A 91 -3.78 -28.42 -5.71
CA GLY A 91 -3.86 -29.22 -4.48
C GLY A 91 -2.59 -29.31 -3.64
N TYR A 92 -1.65 -28.37 -3.78
CA TYR A 92 -0.33 -28.40 -3.10
C TYR A 92 -0.24 -27.53 -1.84
N GLY A 93 -1.40 -27.18 -1.23
CA GLY A 93 -1.46 -26.39 0.00
C GLY A 93 -1.39 -24.88 -0.23
N GLU A 94 -1.03 -24.11 0.80
CA GLU A 94 -1.02 -22.65 0.75
C GLU A 94 0.20 -22.08 0.00
N VAL A 95 -0.01 -20.96 -0.69
CA VAL A 95 1.05 -20.19 -1.32
C VAL A 95 1.93 -19.57 -0.23
N LYS A 96 3.23 -19.89 -0.21
CA LYS A 96 4.17 -19.30 0.74
C LYS A 96 4.69 -17.95 0.26
N HIS A 97 5.01 -17.84 -1.02
CA HIS A 97 5.41 -16.60 -1.67
C HIS A 97 5.26 -16.73 -3.19
N THR A 98 5.18 -15.60 -3.87
CA THR A 98 5.24 -15.50 -5.32
C THR A 98 6.39 -14.60 -5.70
N MET A 99 7.15 -14.99 -6.72
CA MET A 99 8.32 -14.28 -7.20
C MET A 99 8.22 -14.12 -8.72
N ILE A 100 8.29 -12.88 -9.19
CA ILE A 100 8.23 -12.53 -10.61
C ILE A 100 9.52 -11.80 -10.95
N ALA A 101 10.31 -12.39 -11.85
CA ALA A 101 11.50 -11.76 -12.40
C ALA A 101 11.17 -11.12 -13.75
N MET A 102 11.61 -9.88 -13.95
CA MET A 102 11.46 -9.10 -15.17
C MET A 102 12.84 -8.62 -15.62
N GLU A 103 12.94 -8.13 -16.86
CA GLU A 103 14.22 -7.66 -17.41
C GLU A 103 14.84 -6.52 -16.59
N GLU A 104 14.02 -5.60 -16.09
CA GLU A 104 14.48 -4.41 -15.37
C GLU A 104 14.14 -4.42 -13.86
N GLY A 105 13.62 -5.53 -13.34
CA GLY A 105 13.17 -5.55 -11.96
C GLY A 105 12.54 -6.86 -11.52
N SER A 106 11.96 -6.84 -10.32
CA SER A 106 11.30 -7.98 -9.73
C SER A 106 10.14 -7.57 -8.83
N LEU A 107 9.16 -8.47 -8.70
CA LEU A 107 8.02 -8.30 -7.82
C LEU A 107 7.89 -9.54 -6.93
N PHE A 108 7.75 -9.32 -5.63
CA PHE A 108 7.54 -10.35 -4.63
C PHE A 108 6.22 -10.12 -3.92
N VAL A 109 5.49 -11.21 -3.68
CA VAL A 109 4.25 -11.18 -2.92
C VAL A 109 4.30 -12.27 -1.85
N MET A 110 4.02 -11.92 -0.60
CA MET A 110 3.96 -12.84 0.52
C MET A 110 2.68 -12.62 1.33
N SER A 111 2.02 -13.69 1.72
CA SER A 111 0.82 -13.60 2.56
C SER A 111 1.20 -13.34 4.01
N ILE A 112 0.43 -12.46 4.65
CA ILE A 112 0.44 -12.21 6.09
C ILE A 112 -0.68 -13.02 6.73
N SER A 113 -0.47 -13.53 7.94
CA SER A 113 -1.39 -14.47 8.62
C SER A 113 -2.81 -13.94 8.84
N ASP A 114 -3.02 -12.63 8.81
CA ASP A 114 -4.32 -11.96 8.90
C ASP A 114 -5.09 -11.94 7.56
N GLY A 115 -4.51 -12.49 6.50
CA GLY A 115 -5.05 -12.48 5.14
C GLY A 115 -4.58 -11.28 4.30
N SER A 116 -3.82 -10.35 4.86
CA SER A 116 -3.19 -9.26 4.11
C SER A 116 -2.02 -9.79 3.27
N LEU A 117 -1.53 -8.97 2.33
CA LEU A 117 -0.42 -9.28 1.43
C LEU A 117 0.67 -8.24 1.58
N LEU A 118 1.93 -8.68 1.62
CA LEU A 118 3.11 -7.83 1.49
C LEU A 118 3.60 -7.90 0.04
N GLY A 119 3.62 -6.77 -0.64
CA GLY A 119 4.19 -6.60 -1.98
C GLY A 119 5.50 -5.84 -1.93
N VAL A 120 6.52 -6.32 -2.64
CA VAL A 120 7.84 -5.68 -2.74
C VAL A 120 8.26 -5.58 -4.20
N HIS A 121 8.54 -4.37 -4.67
CA HIS A 121 9.15 -4.11 -5.97
C HIS A 121 10.65 -3.89 -5.78
N GLY A 122 11.45 -4.70 -6.46
CA GLY A 122 12.91 -4.62 -6.45
C GLY A 122 13.50 -4.29 -7.82
N SER A 123 14.71 -3.75 -7.84
CA SER A 123 15.50 -3.54 -9.06
C SER A 123 15.98 -4.86 -9.65
N ALA A 124 16.51 -4.82 -10.88
CA ALA A 124 17.09 -5.99 -11.55
C ALA A 124 18.23 -6.64 -10.76
N ASP A 125 18.94 -5.84 -9.96
CA ASP A 125 20.16 -6.24 -9.25
C ASP A 125 19.89 -6.74 -7.82
N CYS A 126 18.62 -6.74 -7.38
CA CYS A 126 18.30 -7.12 -6.01
C CYS A 126 18.53 -8.62 -5.77
N ASP A 127 19.09 -8.95 -4.60
CA ASP A 127 19.22 -10.36 -4.18
C ASP A 127 17.86 -10.87 -3.71
N MET A 128 17.23 -11.67 -4.56
CA MET A 128 15.89 -12.21 -4.33
C MET A 128 15.80 -13.07 -3.06
N SER A 129 16.89 -13.70 -2.65
CA SER A 129 16.94 -14.52 -1.44
C SER A 129 16.96 -13.65 -0.19
N VAL A 130 17.71 -12.54 -0.24
CA VAL A 130 17.75 -11.55 0.85
C VAL A 130 16.41 -10.86 1.00
N VAL A 131 15.79 -10.45 -0.12
CA VAL A 131 14.44 -9.86 -0.13
C VAL A 131 13.44 -10.82 0.52
N ALA A 132 13.38 -12.08 0.07
CA ALA A 132 12.47 -13.08 0.62
C ALA A 132 12.69 -13.32 2.13
N TYR A 133 13.95 -13.35 2.58
CA TYR A 133 14.29 -13.51 4.00
C TYR A 133 13.76 -12.34 4.85
N HIS A 134 14.04 -11.09 4.46
CA HIS A 134 13.57 -9.93 5.21
C HIS A 134 12.06 -9.77 5.13
N MET A 135 11.42 -10.12 4.01
CA MET A 135 9.96 -10.21 3.93
C MET A 135 9.40 -11.22 4.93
N ALA A 136 10.00 -12.40 5.07
CA ALA A 136 9.55 -13.39 6.05
C ALA A 136 9.67 -12.88 7.50
N LEU A 137 10.75 -12.14 7.82
CA LEU A 137 10.90 -11.48 9.13
C LEU A 137 9.83 -10.40 9.34
N PHE A 138 9.54 -9.59 8.32
CA PHE A 138 8.47 -8.59 8.37
C PHE A 138 7.13 -9.27 8.64
N VAL A 139 6.76 -10.29 7.85
CA VAL A 139 5.49 -11.02 7.98
C VAL A 139 5.35 -11.63 9.38
N GLY A 140 6.40 -12.24 9.91
CA GLY A 140 6.38 -12.82 11.26
C GLY A 140 6.09 -11.78 12.37
N ARG A 141 6.62 -10.56 12.22
CA ARG A 141 6.38 -9.45 13.16
C ARG A 141 5.01 -8.81 12.93
N ALA A 142 4.67 -8.54 11.68
CA ALA A 142 3.44 -7.88 11.27
C ALA A 142 2.20 -8.73 11.55
N GLY A 143 2.27 -10.05 11.39
CA GLY A 143 1.12 -10.94 11.60
C GLY A 143 0.56 -10.93 13.02
N HIS A 144 1.35 -10.55 14.03
CA HIS A 144 0.88 -10.39 15.41
C HIS A 144 0.24 -9.03 15.67
N VAL A 145 0.54 -8.03 14.82
CA VAL A 145 0.18 -6.63 15.02
C VAL A 145 -1.00 -6.22 14.13
N LEU A 146 -1.11 -6.78 12.92
CA LEU A 146 -2.20 -6.54 11.96
C LEU A 146 -3.52 -7.19 12.40
N THR A 147 -4.12 -6.69 13.47
CA THR A 147 -5.47 -7.09 13.88
C THR A 147 -6.52 -6.46 12.96
N PRO A 148 -7.76 -7.00 12.91
CA PRO A 148 -8.87 -6.40 12.17
C PRO A 148 -9.13 -4.93 12.56
N GLU A 149 -8.95 -4.58 13.84
CA GLU A 149 -9.09 -3.22 14.37
C GLU A 149 -7.99 -2.31 13.82
N LEU A 150 -6.73 -2.75 13.85
CA LEU A 150 -5.62 -1.98 13.32
C LEU A 150 -5.76 -1.77 11.81
N ARG A 151 -6.20 -2.77 11.06
CA ARG A 151 -6.50 -2.61 9.62
C ARG A 151 -7.55 -1.54 9.37
N SER A 152 -8.61 -1.53 10.17
CA SER A 152 -9.69 -0.56 10.07
C SER A 152 -9.18 0.86 10.40
N GLU A 153 -8.33 0.99 11.41
CA GLU A 153 -7.64 2.24 11.75
C GLU A 153 -6.76 2.74 10.59
N LEU A 154 -5.90 1.86 10.06
CA LEU A 154 -5.02 2.18 8.92
C LEU A 154 -5.83 2.61 7.70
N ARG A 155 -6.91 1.90 7.38
CA ARG A 155 -7.83 2.26 6.30
C ARG A 155 -8.49 3.62 6.53
N GLN A 156 -9.03 3.84 7.73
CA GLN A 156 -9.70 5.10 8.07
C GLN A 156 -8.74 6.28 8.02
N SER A 157 -7.47 6.09 8.38
CA SER A 157 -6.44 7.13 8.28
C SER A 157 -6.21 7.57 6.82
N LEU A 158 -6.31 6.65 5.86
CA LEU A 158 -6.24 6.96 4.43
C LEU A 158 -7.48 7.71 3.95
N GLU A 159 -8.66 7.37 4.45
CA GLU A 159 -9.92 8.02 4.07
C GLU A 159 -10.07 9.43 4.70
N THR A 160 -9.60 9.65 5.93
CA THR A 160 -9.82 10.90 6.70
C THR A 160 -8.93 12.07 6.25
N GLU A 161 -7.80 11.82 5.57
CA GLU A 161 -6.95 12.88 4.99
C GLU A 161 -7.38 13.32 3.58
N GLN A 162 -8.51 12.84 3.05
CA GLN A 162 -9.11 13.40 1.84
C GLN A 162 -9.66 14.81 2.13
N PRO A 163 -9.20 15.87 1.44
CA PRO A 163 -9.85 17.17 1.54
C PRO A 163 -11.27 17.07 1.00
N GLU A 164 -12.24 17.64 1.71
CA GLU A 164 -13.63 17.77 1.23
C GLU A 164 -13.63 18.30 -0.21
N PRO A 165 -14.41 17.71 -1.13
CA PRO A 165 -14.57 18.27 -2.46
C PRO A 165 -15.14 19.69 -2.30
N ALA A 166 -14.41 20.68 -2.83
CA ALA A 166 -14.84 22.06 -2.83
C ALA A 166 -16.29 22.15 -3.33
N GLY A 167 -17.21 22.54 -2.44
CA GLY A 167 -18.62 22.68 -2.76
C GLY A 167 -18.83 23.60 -3.97
N PRO A 168 -19.92 23.41 -4.74
CA PRO A 168 -20.17 24.18 -5.95
C PRO A 168 -20.18 25.68 -5.61
N GLY A 169 -19.23 26.40 -6.21
CA GLY A 169 -19.04 27.83 -5.97
C GLY A 169 -20.32 28.62 -6.20
N ASP A 170 -20.66 29.45 -5.21
CA ASP A 170 -21.76 30.41 -5.24
C ASP A 170 -21.59 31.42 -6.40
N PRO A 171 -22.43 31.43 -7.44
CA PRO A 171 -22.35 32.42 -8.50
C PRO A 171 -23.25 33.61 -8.15
N ALA A 172 -22.80 34.47 -7.23
CA ALA A 172 -23.54 35.69 -6.87
C ALA A 172 -22.64 36.94 -6.79
N GLY A 173 -21.92 37.23 -7.87
CA GLY A 173 -21.29 38.53 -8.10
C GLY A 173 -22.06 39.34 -9.15
N ARG A 174 -23.20 39.95 -8.80
CA ARG A 174 -23.84 41.00 -9.62
C ARG A 174 -23.24 42.36 -9.23
N PRO A 175 -22.53 43.08 -10.13
CA PRO A 175 -22.18 44.47 -9.87
C PRO A 175 -23.38 45.39 -10.13
N GLY A 176 -23.52 46.37 -9.26
CA GLY A 176 -24.70 47.23 -9.11
C GLY A 176 -24.94 48.21 -10.25
N ALA A 177 -26.19 48.64 -10.31
CA ALA A 177 -26.67 49.76 -11.10
C ALA A 177 -25.98 51.06 -10.68
N ALA A 178 -25.36 51.75 -11.63
CA ALA A 178 -25.05 53.17 -11.53
C ALA A 178 -26.13 53.95 -12.29
N ARG A 179 -26.71 54.93 -11.60
CA ARG A 179 -27.60 55.97 -12.11
C ARG A 179 -26.79 57.04 -12.84
#